data_AF-A0A940VIU0-F1
#
_entry.id   AF-A0A940VIU0-F1
#
_cell.length_a   1.000
_cell.length_b   1.000
_cell.length_c   1.000
_cell.angle_alpha   90.00
_cell.angle_beta   90.00
_cell.angle_gamma   90.00
#
_symmetry.space_group_name_H-M   'P 1'
#
loop_
_entity.id
_entity.type
_entity.pdbx_description
1 polymer ?
#
loop_
_entity_poly.entity_id
_entity_poly.type
_entity_poly.pdbx_seq_one_letter_code
_entity_poly.pdbx_strand_id
1 'polypeptide(L)'
;FPPVFPPMKLDKKDYNVPDVDYITLTDGGVYDNLGANPLFRERNALDYALISDAGKPFEIQDRPTEWGSIVLKESINILMEQVRGLQFKRLELCEKAHQKPKGLWFSIDSVEGEAQAGDAAFASAVSTNLKKLSAAELAVLTRHAAALLSSRITTYAAELNEAQ
;
A
#
# COMPACT_ATOMS: atom_id res chain seq x y z
N PHE A 1 4.01 -0.82 13.49
CA PHE A 1 5.16 -1.38 12.77
C PHE A 1 6.40 -1.46 13.66
N PRO A 2 7.22 -2.52 13.55
CA PRO A 2 8.53 -2.59 14.17
C PRO A 2 9.42 -1.40 13.75
N PRO A 3 10.25 -0.84 14.64
CA PRO A 3 10.47 -1.23 16.03
C PRO A 3 9.45 -0.62 17.03
N VAL A 4 8.47 0.15 16.56
CA VAL A 4 7.57 0.95 17.42
C VAL A 4 6.58 0.09 18.20
N PHE A 5 6.09 -0.99 17.59
CA PHE A 5 5.16 -1.92 18.24
C PHE A 5 5.76 -3.33 18.28
N PRO A 6 5.74 -4.00 19.44
CA PRO A 6 6.16 -5.40 19.52
C PRO A 6 5.19 -6.30 18.75
N PRO A 7 5.63 -7.49 18.29
CA PRO A 7 4.74 -8.46 17.69
C PRO A 7 3.58 -8.84 18.61
N MET A 8 2.38 -8.95 18.06
CA MET A 8 1.20 -9.37 18.80
C MET A 8 1.22 -10.89 18.98
N LYS A 9 1.30 -11.36 20.22
CA LYS A 9 1.22 -12.79 20.54
C LYS A 9 -0.22 -13.27 20.46
N LEU A 10 -0.45 -14.38 19.77
CA LEU A 10 -1.71 -15.14 19.79
C LEU A 10 -1.45 -16.53 20.37
N ASP A 11 -2.24 -16.90 21.38
CA ASP A 11 -2.17 -18.23 21.99
C ASP A 11 -3.15 -19.21 21.30
N LYS A 12 -3.02 -20.51 21.57
CA LYS A 12 -3.88 -21.58 21.01
C LYS A 12 -5.39 -21.33 21.12
N LYS A 13 -5.81 -20.63 22.17
CA LYS A 13 -7.22 -20.27 22.40
C LYS A 13 -7.78 -19.33 21.32
N ASP A 14 -6.93 -18.48 20.75
CA ASP A 14 -7.30 -17.45 19.78
C ASP A 14 -7.04 -17.93 18.35
N TYR A 15 -6.00 -18.74 18.14
CA TYR A 15 -5.67 -19.32 16.84
C TYR A 15 -4.92 -20.65 17.01
N ASN A 16 -5.60 -21.77 16.75
CA ASN A 16 -5.04 -23.11 16.96
C ASN A 16 -4.24 -23.59 15.75
N VAL A 17 -2.91 -23.52 15.86
CA VAL A 17 -1.96 -24.06 14.88
C VAL A 17 -1.33 -25.33 15.45
N PRO A 18 -1.30 -26.45 14.71
CA PRO A 18 -0.62 -27.67 15.15
C PRO A 18 0.85 -27.40 15.50
N ASP A 19 1.37 -28.13 16.49
CA ASP A 19 2.79 -28.21 16.83
C ASP A 19 3.47 -26.92 17.36
N VAL A 20 2.70 -25.86 17.66
CA VAL A 20 3.23 -24.62 18.27
C VAL A 20 2.34 -24.15 19.41
N ASP A 21 2.95 -23.61 20.47
CA ASP A 21 2.20 -23.12 21.66
C ASP A 21 1.60 -21.73 21.48
N TYR A 22 2.22 -20.91 20.63
CA TYR A 22 1.75 -19.59 20.28
C TYR A 22 2.34 -19.16 18.92
N ILE A 23 1.75 -18.13 18.33
CA ILE A 23 2.32 -17.43 17.17
C ILE A 23 2.46 -15.95 17.47
N THR A 24 3.29 -15.25 16.70
CA THR A 24 3.43 -13.80 16.78
C THR A 24 3.10 -13.17 15.44
N LEU A 25 2.22 -12.16 15.46
CA LEU A 25 1.86 -11.38 14.29
C LEU A 25 2.67 -10.08 14.28
N THR A 26 3.26 -9.78 13.13
CA THR A 26 3.89 -8.50 12.85
C THR A 26 3.09 -7.76 11.77
N ASP A 27 3.44 -6.50 11.57
CA ASP A 27 2.89 -5.69 10.51
C ASP A 27 3.10 -6.34 9.13
N GLY A 28 2.03 -6.40 8.33
CA GLY A 28 2.05 -7.00 7.00
C GLY A 28 2.91 -6.24 5.99
N GLY A 29 3.21 -4.95 6.24
CA GLY A 29 4.00 -4.11 5.34
C GLY A 29 5.39 -4.66 5.03
N VAL A 30 5.96 -5.45 5.96
CA VAL A 30 7.26 -6.11 5.78
C VAL A 30 7.22 -7.22 4.71
N TYR A 31 6.04 -7.74 4.38
CA TYR A 31 5.86 -8.83 3.42
C TYR A 31 5.02 -8.42 2.19
N ASP A 32 4.02 -7.56 2.37
CA ASP A 32 3.05 -7.21 1.35
C ASP A 32 2.54 -5.78 1.56
N ASN A 33 3.41 -4.78 1.35
CA ASN A 33 3.10 -3.36 1.62
C ASN A 33 1.84 -2.85 0.91
N LEU A 34 1.63 -3.21 -0.35
CA LEU A 34 0.42 -2.86 -1.11
C LEU A 34 -0.78 -3.79 -0.87
N GLY A 35 -0.65 -4.86 -0.08
CA GLY A 35 -1.72 -5.85 0.09
C GLY A 35 -2.10 -6.59 -1.20
N ALA A 36 -1.23 -6.58 -2.22
CA ALA A 36 -1.56 -7.03 -3.56
C ALA A 36 -1.54 -8.57 -3.68
N ASN A 37 -0.61 -9.25 -2.99
CA ASN A 37 -0.36 -10.67 -3.20
C ASN A 37 -1.58 -11.58 -2.99
N PRO A 38 -2.44 -11.35 -1.97
CA PRO A 38 -3.67 -12.10 -1.80
C PRO A 38 -4.61 -12.00 -2.99
N LEU A 39 -4.68 -10.86 -3.69
CA LEU A 39 -5.61 -10.62 -4.80
C LEU A 39 -5.31 -11.52 -6.00
N PHE A 40 -4.03 -11.74 -6.30
CA PHE A 40 -3.56 -12.55 -7.43
C PHE A 40 -3.52 -14.07 -7.14
N ARG A 41 -4.25 -14.55 -6.13
CA ARG A 41 -4.42 -16.00 -5.92
C ARG A 41 -5.52 -16.53 -6.83
N GLU A 42 -5.26 -17.62 -7.55
CA GLU A 42 -6.19 -18.23 -8.51
C GLU A 42 -7.59 -18.45 -7.92
N ARG A 43 -7.67 -18.85 -6.64
CA ARG A 43 -8.93 -19.11 -5.93
C ARG A 43 -9.90 -17.93 -5.87
N ASN A 44 -9.43 -16.69 -6.05
CA ASN A 44 -10.30 -15.51 -5.94
C ASN A 44 -11.05 -15.21 -7.24
N ALA A 45 -10.62 -15.76 -8.38
CA ALA A 45 -11.24 -15.57 -9.69
C ALA A 45 -11.60 -14.10 -10.02
N LEU A 46 -10.68 -13.17 -9.74
CA LEU A 46 -10.91 -11.74 -9.95
C LEU A 46 -10.58 -11.33 -11.39
N ASP A 47 -11.39 -10.45 -11.98
CA ASP A 47 -11.09 -9.81 -13.26
C ASP A 47 -10.13 -8.62 -13.12
N TYR A 48 -10.29 -7.85 -12.04
CA TYR A 48 -9.51 -6.64 -11.76
C TYR A 48 -9.04 -6.60 -10.31
N ALA A 49 -7.86 -5.99 -10.11
CA ALA A 49 -7.30 -5.64 -8.82
C ALA A 49 -7.00 -4.14 -8.81
N LEU A 50 -7.76 -3.37 -8.02
CA LEU A 50 -7.57 -1.94 -7.82
C LEU A 50 -6.63 -1.72 -6.63
N ILE A 51 -5.48 -1.10 -6.87
CA ILE A 51 -4.42 -0.96 -5.86
C ILE A 51 -4.13 0.53 -5.65
N SER A 52 -4.51 1.01 -4.47
CA SER A 52 -4.19 2.36 -3.98
C SER A 52 -2.87 2.31 -3.21
N ASP A 53 -1.85 3.02 -3.70
CA ASP A 53 -0.56 3.13 -3.02
C ASP A 53 -0.48 4.44 -2.25
N ALA A 54 -0.57 4.33 -0.93
CA ALA A 54 -0.37 5.43 0.01
C ALA A 54 1.11 5.62 0.43
N GLY A 55 2.03 4.85 -0.17
CA GLY A 55 3.45 4.92 0.10
C GLY A 55 4.07 6.17 -0.52
N LYS A 56 4.50 7.10 0.34
CA LYS A 56 5.34 8.23 -0.09
C LYS A 56 6.66 7.69 -0.67
N PRO A 57 7.18 8.26 -1.78
CA PRO A 57 8.50 7.89 -2.29
C PRO A 57 9.59 7.99 -1.21
N PHE A 58 10.56 7.07 -1.26
CA PHE A 58 11.69 7.07 -0.34
C PHE A 58 12.49 8.37 -0.47
N GLU A 59 12.55 9.17 0.60
CA GLU A 59 13.32 10.41 0.63
C GLU A 59 14.77 10.13 1.05
N ILE A 60 15.73 10.54 0.21
CA ILE A 60 17.15 10.49 0.56
C ILE A 60 17.42 11.54 1.64
N GLN A 61 17.98 11.12 2.77
CA GLN A 61 18.42 12.03 3.83
C GLN A 61 19.89 12.41 3.65
N ASP A 62 20.16 13.70 3.42
CA ASP A 62 21.52 14.23 3.23
C ASP A 62 22.36 14.33 4.52
N ARG A 63 21.79 13.93 5.67
CA ARG A 63 22.45 13.96 6.98
C ARG A 63 22.43 12.57 7.61
N PRO A 64 23.51 11.78 7.49
CA PRO A 64 23.57 10.44 8.07
C PRO A 64 23.59 10.48 9.60
N THR A 65 23.10 9.40 10.22
CA THR A 65 23.09 9.22 11.68
C THR A 65 23.64 7.85 12.04
N GLU A 66 24.37 7.76 13.15
CA GLU A 66 24.91 6.49 13.67
C GLU A 66 23.99 5.84 14.72
N TRP A 67 22.87 6.48 15.03
CA TRP A 67 21.92 5.99 16.03
C TRP A 67 21.23 4.72 15.54
N GLY A 68 21.61 3.57 16.11
CA GLY A 68 21.20 2.24 15.63
C GLY A 68 19.68 2.03 15.50
N SER A 69 18.87 2.63 16.36
CA SER A 69 17.40 2.55 16.26
C SER A 69 16.83 3.31 15.06
N ILE A 70 17.45 4.43 14.69
CA ILE A 70 17.06 5.21 13.50
C ILE A 70 17.50 4.45 12.25
N VAL A 71 18.75 3.97 12.22
CA VAL A 71 19.29 3.16 11.12
C VAL A 71 18.46 1.89 10.89
N LEU A 72 18.03 1.21 11.96
CA LEU A 72 17.15 0.04 11.86
C LEU A 72 15.79 0.40 11.26
N LYS A 73 15.18 1.51 11.70
CA LYS A 73 13.91 1.99 11.12
C LYS A 73 14.06 2.29 9.63
N GLU A 74 15.12 3.00 9.24
CA GLU A 74 15.35 3.31 7.82
C GLU A 74 15.67 2.06 7.00
N SER A 75 16.36 1.08 7.58
CA SER A 75 16.56 -0.22 6.92
C SER A 75 15.25 -0.95 6.66
N ILE A 76 14.29 -0.88 7.61
CA ILE A 76 12.93 -1.42 7.41
C ILE A 76 12.20 -0.65 6.31
N ASN A 77 12.30 0.68 6.27
CA ASN A 77 11.72 1.50 5.18
C ASN A 77 12.25 1.08 3.81
N ILE A 78 13.57 0.87 3.69
CA ILE A 78 14.20 0.40 2.44
C ILE A 78 13.68 -0.99 2.05
N LEU A 79 13.58 -1.91 3.01
CA LEU A 79 13.04 -3.25 2.74
C LEU A 79 11.58 -3.19 2.25
N MET A 80 10.74 -2.36 2.87
CA MET A 80 9.35 -2.16 2.43
C MET A 80 9.29 -1.57 1.02
N GLU A 81 10.19 -0.65 0.67
CA GLU A 81 10.29 -0.10 -0.68
C GLU A 81 10.67 -1.18 -1.71
N GLN A 82 11.59 -2.10 -1.37
CA GLN A 82 11.93 -3.23 -2.23
C GLN A 82 10.74 -4.18 -2.42
N VAL A 83 9.97 -4.45 -1.36
CA VAL A 83 8.72 -5.25 -1.43
C VAL A 83 7.71 -4.58 -2.36
N ARG A 84 7.53 -3.27 -2.25
CA ARG A 84 6.69 -2.48 -3.16
C ARG A 84 7.13 -2.64 -4.62
N GLY A 85 8.43 -2.54 -4.90
CA GLY A 85 9.00 -2.76 -6.22
C GLY A 85 8.70 -4.16 -6.80
N LEU A 86 8.77 -5.21 -5.98
CA LEU A 86 8.41 -6.57 -6.41
C LEU A 86 6.92 -6.70 -6.75
N GLN A 87 6.05 -6.02 -6.01
CA GLN A 87 4.61 -5.99 -6.30
C GLN A 87 4.33 -5.26 -7.62
N PHE A 88 5.00 -4.15 -7.91
CA PHE A 88 4.93 -3.51 -9.23
C PHE A 88 5.39 -4.43 -10.34
N LYS A 89 6.50 -5.15 -10.13
CA LYS A 89 6.98 -6.11 -11.12
C LYS A 89 5.95 -7.22 -11.39
N ARG A 90 5.27 -7.69 -10.36
CA ARG A 90 4.19 -8.67 -10.51
C ARG A 90 3.03 -8.12 -11.34
N LEU A 91 2.59 -6.90 -11.07
CA LEU A 91 1.54 -6.24 -11.85
C LEU A 91 1.92 -6.14 -13.33
N GLU A 92 3.15 -5.70 -13.62
CA GLU A 92 3.67 -5.60 -14.97
C GLU A 92 3.73 -6.97 -15.67
N LEU A 93 4.15 -8.03 -14.96
CA LEU A 93 4.23 -9.38 -15.51
C LEU A 93 2.85 -9.98 -15.77
N CYS A 94 1.88 -9.79 -14.87
CA CYS A 94 0.50 -10.24 -15.08
C CYS A 94 -0.11 -9.58 -16.31
N GLU A 95 0.10 -8.28 -16.49
CA GLU A 95 -0.37 -7.54 -17.67
C GLU A 95 0.27 -8.07 -18.95
N LYS A 96 1.61 -8.21 -18.98
CA LYS A 96 2.34 -8.76 -20.15
C LYS A 96 1.94 -10.20 -20.50
N ALA A 97 1.55 -10.99 -19.51
CA ALA A 97 1.10 -12.36 -19.70
C ALA A 97 -0.42 -12.46 -19.99
N HIS A 98 -1.14 -11.34 -20.04
CA HIS A 98 -2.60 -11.28 -20.12
C HIS A 98 -3.30 -12.15 -19.06
N GLN A 99 -2.69 -12.25 -17.87
CA GLN A 99 -3.22 -13.00 -16.73
C GLN A 99 -4.16 -12.14 -15.89
N LYS A 100 -5.18 -12.78 -15.31
CA LYS A 100 -6.13 -12.14 -14.40
C LYS A 100 -5.69 -12.29 -12.93
N PRO A 101 -6.06 -11.35 -12.04
CA PRO A 101 -6.73 -10.08 -12.35
C PRO A 101 -5.82 -9.09 -13.07
N LYS A 102 -6.39 -8.22 -13.90
CA LYS A 102 -5.68 -7.05 -14.43
C LYS A 102 -5.45 -6.03 -13.30
N GLY A 103 -4.22 -5.53 -13.19
CA GLY A 103 -3.85 -4.57 -12.16
C GLY A 103 -4.12 -3.13 -12.59
N LEU A 104 -4.92 -2.38 -11.83
CA LEU A 104 -4.97 -0.92 -11.91
C LEU A 104 -4.32 -0.35 -10.67
N TRP A 105 -3.35 0.54 -10.87
CA TRP A 105 -2.58 1.15 -9.80
C TRP A 105 -2.60 2.66 -9.88
N PHE A 106 -2.64 3.31 -8.71
CA PHE A 106 -2.43 4.74 -8.56
C PHE A 106 -1.74 5.06 -7.25
N SER A 107 -0.88 6.07 -7.28
CA SER A 107 -0.13 6.57 -6.12
C SER A 107 -0.77 7.82 -5.54
N ILE A 108 -0.67 7.98 -4.22
CA ILE A 108 -1.13 9.16 -3.48
C ILE A 108 -0.48 10.47 -3.95
N ASP A 109 0.73 10.42 -4.50
CA ASP A 109 1.46 11.57 -5.03
C ASP A 109 1.18 11.84 -6.53
N SER A 110 0.27 11.09 -7.14
CA SER A 110 -0.03 11.25 -8.56
C SER A 110 -0.78 12.55 -8.82
N VAL A 111 -0.18 13.41 -9.63
CA VAL A 111 -0.81 14.64 -10.16
C VAL A 111 -1.76 14.32 -11.33
N GLU A 112 -1.55 13.19 -12.00
CA GLU A 112 -2.38 12.76 -13.13
C GLU A 112 -3.72 12.21 -12.64
N GLY A 113 -4.78 12.99 -12.83
CA GLY A 113 -6.13 12.64 -12.39
C GLY A 113 -6.52 13.24 -11.04
N GLU A 114 -5.73 14.16 -10.50
CA GLU A 114 -6.12 14.90 -9.29
C GLU A 114 -7.35 15.79 -9.56
N ALA A 115 -8.26 15.89 -8.59
CA ALA A 115 -9.46 16.71 -8.73
C ALA A 115 -9.17 18.21 -8.62
N GLN A 116 -8.18 18.59 -7.82
CA GLN A 116 -7.74 19.96 -7.63
C GLN A 116 -6.22 20.02 -7.64
N ALA A 117 -5.69 21.06 -8.30
CA ALA A 117 -4.26 21.30 -8.34
C ALA A 117 -3.68 21.38 -6.92
N GLY A 118 -2.72 20.50 -6.61
CA GLY A 118 -2.07 20.43 -5.31
C GLY A 118 -2.70 19.44 -4.32
N ASP A 119 -3.76 18.72 -4.70
CA ASP A 119 -4.28 17.61 -3.91
C ASP A 119 -3.22 16.53 -3.72
N ALA A 120 -2.46 16.21 -4.76
CA ALA A 120 -1.36 15.24 -4.68
C ALA A 120 -0.28 15.66 -3.66
N ALA A 121 0.10 16.94 -3.69
CA ALA A 121 1.09 17.50 -2.77
C ALA A 121 0.58 17.51 -1.32
N PHE A 122 -0.69 17.91 -1.11
CA PHE A 122 -1.30 17.94 0.21
C PHE A 122 -1.46 16.53 0.77
N ALA A 123 -2.03 15.60 -0.01
CA ALA A 123 -2.26 14.22 0.39
C ALA A 123 -0.96 13.52 0.80
N SER A 124 0.11 13.71 0.03
CA SER A 124 1.44 13.17 0.31
C SER A 124 2.12 13.78 1.53
N ALA A 125 1.71 14.97 1.96
CA ALA A 125 2.24 15.65 3.13
C ALA A 125 1.53 15.24 4.43
N VAL A 126 0.39 14.56 4.36
CA VAL A 126 -0.35 14.11 5.55
C VAL A 126 0.49 13.11 6.34
N SER A 127 0.69 13.39 7.63
CA SER A 127 1.57 12.59 8.49
C SER A 127 0.96 11.24 8.86
N THR A 128 1.74 10.17 8.72
CA THR A 128 1.37 8.78 9.08
C THR A 128 1.81 8.43 10.51
N ASN A 129 1.52 9.30 11.48
CA ASN A 129 1.97 9.15 12.87
C ASN A 129 0.92 8.51 13.80
N LEU A 130 -0.05 7.79 13.23
CA LEU A 130 -1.19 7.17 13.94
C LEU A 130 -2.08 8.16 14.73
N LYS A 131 -1.91 9.47 14.56
CA LYS A 131 -2.84 10.45 15.11
C LYS A 131 -4.13 10.46 14.30
N LYS A 132 -5.21 10.82 14.97
CA LYS A 132 -6.49 11.06 14.31
C LYS A 132 -6.31 12.19 13.29
N LEU A 133 -6.68 11.90 12.04
CA LEU A 133 -6.74 12.89 10.97
C LEU A 133 -7.83 13.93 11.25
N SER A 134 -7.55 15.17 10.89
CA SER A 134 -8.54 16.25 10.87
C SER A 134 -9.59 16.01 9.79
N ALA A 135 -10.75 16.66 9.93
CA ALA A 135 -11.80 16.60 8.92
C ALA A 135 -11.31 17.15 7.56
N ALA A 136 -10.43 18.15 7.57
CA ALA A 136 -9.84 18.71 6.36
C ALA A 136 -8.91 17.71 5.66
N GLU A 137 -8.03 17.04 6.41
CA GLU A 137 -7.15 16.00 5.86
C GLU A 137 -7.95 14.84 5.28
N LEU A 138 -8.96 14.35 6.00
CA LEU A 138 -9.85 13.29 5.53
C LEU A 138 -10.60 13.70 4.24
N ALA A 139 -11.07 14.94 4.16
CA ALA A 139 -11.77 15.44 2.98
C ALA A 139 -10.86 15.45 1.74
N VAL A 140 -9.62 15.94 1.87
CA VAL A 140 -8.67 15.96 0.74
C VAL A 140 -8.27 14.54 0.34
N LEU A 141 -7.94 13.67 1.30
CA LEU A 141 -7.58 12.27 1.01
C LEU A 141 -8.71 11.53 0.29
N THR A 142 -9.95 11.70 0.75
CA THR A 142 -11.11 11.04 0.15
C THR A 142 -11.35 11.54 -1.28
N ARG A 143 -11.33 12.87 -1.47
CA ARG A 143 -11.51 13.48 -2.80
C ARG A 143 -10.42 13.04 -3.77
N HIS A 144 -9.16 13.12 -3.34
CA HIS A 144 -8.01 12.78 -4.17
C HIS A 144 -8.03 11.31 -4.59
N ALA A 145 -8.24 10.40 -3.63
CA ALA A 145 -8.33 8.97 -3.93
C ALA A 145 -9.47 8.64 -4.90
N ALA A 146 -10.65 9.25 -4.72
CA ALA A 146 -11.78 9.06 -5.62
C ALA A 146 -11.50 9.58 -7.04
N ALA A 147 -10.81 10.72 -7.15
CA ALA A 147 -10.44 11.32 -8.43
C ALA A 147 -9.43 10.45 -9.19
N LEU A 148 -8.38 9.99 -8.51
CA LEU A 148 -7.38 9.09 -9.09
C LEU A 148 -8.01 7.78 -9.55
N LEU A 149 -8.84 7.16 -8.71
CA LEU A 149 -9.53 5.93 -9.07
C LEU A 149 -10.40 6.12 -10.32
N SER A 150 -11.23 7.17 -10.34
CA SER A 150 -12.12 7.47 -11.47
C SER A 150 -11.33 7.74 -12.75
N SER A 151 -10.21 8.46 -12.66
CA SER A 151 -9.29 8.71 -13.76
C SER A 151 -8.72 7.40 -14.32
N ARG A 152 -8.24 6.49 -13.45
CA ARG A 152 -7.65 5.22 -13.89
C ARG A 152 -8.68 4.29 -14.51
N ILE A 153 -9.86 4.17 -13.92
CA ILE A 153 -10.95 3.38 -14.50
C ILE A 153 -11.31 3.92 -15.89
N THR A 154 -11.59 5.21 -16.01
CA THR A 154 -11.99 5.81 -17.29
C THR A 154 -10.92 5.65 -18.38
N THR A 155 -9.65 5.70 -18.02
CA THR A 155 -8.54 5.66 -18.99
C THR A 155 -8.17 4.23 -19.39
N TYR A 156 -8.15 3.29 -18.44
CA TYR A 156 -7.53 1.98 -18.62
C TYR A 156 -8.48 0.79 -18.44
N ALA A 157 -9.69 1.02 -17.95
CA ALA A 157 -10.69 -0.02 -17.73
C ALA A 157 -12.12 0.56 -17.88
N ALA A 158 -12.37 1.25 -19.00
CA ALA A 158 -13.62 1.96 -19.24
C ALA A 158 -14.85 1.03 -19.20
N GLU A 159 -14.66 -0.25 -19.52
CA GLU A 159 -15.66 -1.30 -19.38
C GLU A 159 -16.22 -1.46 -17.95
N LEU A 160 -15.47 -1.04 -16.92
CA LEU A 160 -15.95 -1.05 -15.54
C LEU A 160 -16.99 0.06 -15.26
N ASN A 161 -17.05 1.10 -16.10
CA ASN A 161 -18.08 2.13 -16.00
C ASN A 161 -19.43 1.68 -16.57
N GLU A 162 -19.44 0.67 -17.46
CA GLU A 162 -20.66 0.14 -18.09
C GLU A 162 -21.35 -0.95 -17.25
N ALA A 163 -20.69 -1.43 -16.20
CA ALA A 163 -21.18 -2.50 -15.33
C ALA A 163 -22.02 -2.00 -14.13
N GLN A 164 -22.34 -0.70 -14.06
CA GLN A 164 -23.23 -0.10 -13.05
C GLN A 164 -24.65 0.09 -13.58
#